data_AF-A0A962DKB4-F1
#
_entry.id   AF-A0A962DKB4-F1
#
_cell.length_a   1.000
_cell.length_b   1.000
_cell.length_c   1.000
_cell.angle_alpha   90.00
_cell.angle_beta   90.00
_cell.angle_gamma   90.00
#
_symmetry.space_group_name_H-M   'P 1'
#
loop_
_entity.id
_entity.type
_entity.pdbx_description
1 polymer ?
#
loop_
_entity_poly.entity_id
_entity_poly.type
_entity_poly.pdbx_seq_one_letter_code
_entity_poly.pdbx_strand_id
1 'polypeptide(L)'
;DVCHLNEGHAAFAAIERARCFMERHALGFWEAVWAVRAGNVFTTHTPVAAGFDVFSIDMLKKYAGDYASRLAVPVEELAALGQAAGDHDTGLFNMAWLAARLCATVNGVSRLHGEVSRGIFAGLYPGWPLTQVPVAHVTNGVHVPSWDSASSDELWTCICGKDRWLGVVTDLRTAIDCTDDKVLWEMKGAERRALVDYARRRLGRQLARRHRPGDPDIDVAHILDPNVLTLGFARRFTEYKRPDLLLRDAQRLKQLLSDSQHPVQLIVAGKAHPADVQGQGIIQQWVLFSADPEVRERVVFLEDYDLALAQELVKGIDVWINTPRRPWEACGTSGMKILVNGGLNLSVLDGWWAEAYDPAVGWAIQEVAGSAESRDANQLDQLFGILEREVVPMFYARDASGIPATWVARMRASMSRLTPEFSTNRMVHDYVREVYLPAAALVARRGLEGGRGAVQLANWERELRSHWEQIHLAPCPPGGDGTGRKVSVSVYLGDIHPDMVDVQLYAEAAGPAGTFCESMERSLPIPGSSNGYTYELTVAPGRDLADFTPRIVPRHALARVPNELALIKWAM
;
A
#
# COMPACT_ATOMS: atom_id res chain seq x y z
N ASP A 1 2.78 -19.33 16.81
CA ASP A 1 1.65 -18.46 16.37
C ASP A 1 2.16 -17.22 15.66
N VAL A 2 1.44 -16.79 14.62
CA VAL A 2 1.70 -15.54 13.89
C VAL A 2 0.82 -14.43 14.46
N CYS A 3 1.39 -13.23 14.61
CA CYS A 3 0.70 -12.03 15.06
C CYS A 3 0.89 -10.93 14.02
N HIS A 4 -0.22 -10.45 13.45
CA HIS A 4 -0.23 -9.38 12.48
C HIS A 4 -0.53 -8.05 13.18
N LEU A 5 0.40 -7.10 13.06
CA LEU A 5 0.31 -5.73 13.57
C LEU A 5 -0.15 -4.83 12.42
N ASN A 6 -1.39 -4.35 12.53
CA ASN A 6 -1.97 -3.44 11.56
C ASN A 6 -1.63 -2.00 11.94
N GLU A 7 -0.60 -1.42 11.33
CA GLU A 7 0.01 -0.13 11.69
C GLU A 7 0.71 -0.10 13.06
N GLY A 8 1.51 0.95 13.31
CA GLY A 8 2.39 1.08 14.48
C GLY A 8 1.67 1.05 15.83
N HIS A 9 0.40 1.43 15.93
CA HIS A 9 -0.34 1.45 17.19
C HIS A 9 -0.40 0.09 17.91
N ALA A 10 -0.25 -1.02 17.17
CA ALA A 10 -0.23 -2.38 17.73
C ALA A 10 1.16 -2.86 18.17
N ALA A 11 2.23 -2.05 18.01
CA ALA A 11 3.62 -2.50 18.15
C ALA A 11 3.96 -3.09 19.54
N PHE A 12 3.34 -2.60 20.61
CA PHE A 12 3.58 -3.14 21.97
C PHE A 12 3.16 -4.61 22.13
N ALA A 13 2.27 -5.13 21.28
CA ALA A 13 1.92 -6.55 21.28
C ALA A 13 3.14 -7.44 21.02
N ALA A 14 4.13 -6.97 20.25
CA ALA A 14 5.37 -7.70 20.01
C ALA A 14 6.23 -7.82 21.28
N ILE A 15 6.27 -6.78 22.11
CA ILE A 15 6.98 -6.80 23.41
C ILE A 15 6.31 -7.79 24.36
N GLU A 16 4.97 -7.73 24.46
CA GLU A 16 4.21 -8.62 25.34
C GLU A 16 4.34 -10.10 24.93
N ARG A 17 4.41 -10.37 23.63
CA ARG A 17 4.71 -11.72 23.12
C ARG A 17 6.08 -12.20 23.54
N ALA A 18 7.10 -11.35 23.48
CA ALA A 18 8.45 -11.68 23.94
C ALA A 18 8.44 -11.93 25.46
N ARG A 19 7.76 -11.11 26.26
CA ARG A 19 7.58 -11.33 27.71
C ARG A 19 6.93 -12.69 28.02
N CYS A 20 5.84 -13.02 27.33
CA CYS A 20 5.15 -14.29 27.54
C CYS A 20 6.05 -15.50 27.23
N PHE A 21 6.85 -15.41 26.16
CA PHE A 21 7.79 -16.47 25.79
C PHE A 21 8.95 -16.57 26.79
N MET A 22 9.49 -15.42 27.22
CA MET A 22 10.51 -15.28 28.25
C MET A 22 10.12 -16.03 29.54
N GLU A 23 8.92 -15.76 30.07
CA GLU A 23 8.43 -16.40 31.30
C GLU A 23 8.16 -17.90 31.12
N ARG A 24 7.60 -18.31 29.98
CA ARG A 24 7.27 -19.71 29.71
C ARG A 24 8.50 -20.59 29.58
N HIS A 25 9.59 -20.05 29.04
CA HIS A 25 10.81 -20.80 28.71
C HIS A 25 12.02 -20.43 29.57
N ALA A 26 11.83 -19.55 30.56
CA ALA A 26 12.89 -19.07 31.46
C ALA A 26 14.13 -18.54 30.71
N LEU A 27 13.89 -17.74 29.67
CA LEU A 27 14.93 -17.10 28.86
C LEU A 27 15.10 -15.62 29.23
N GLY A 28 16.14 -14.96 28.73
CA GLY A 28 16.24 -13.50 28.75
C GLY A 28 15.28 -12.85 27.74
N PHE A 29 14.90 -11.58 27.98
CA PHE A 29 13.97 -10.86 27.11
C PHE A 29 14.45 -10.80 25.66
N TRP A 30 15.72 -10.46 25.42
CA TRP A 30 16.28 -10.36 24.06
C TRP A 30 16.35 -11.70 23.32
N GLU A 31 16.56 -12.80 24.03
CA GLU A 31 16.47 -14.15 23.47
C GLU A 31 15.02 -14.47 23.09
N ALA A 32 14.07 -14.11 23.96
CA ALA A 32 12.66 -14.29 23.67
C ALA A 32 12.19 -13.43 22.47
N VAL A 33 12.73 -12.23 22.29
CA VAL A 33 12.50 -11.41 21.07
C VAL A 33 12.93 -12.17 19.83
N TRP A 34 14.12 -12.79 19.82
CA TRP A 34 14.57 -13.62 18.70
C TRP A 34 13.62 -14.78 18.39
N ALA A 35 12.99 -15.37 19.41
CA ALA A 35 12.01 -16.43 19.21
C ALA A 35 10.72 -15.91 18.53
N VAL A 36 10.12 -14.85 19.07
CA VAL A 36 8.77 -14.42 18.66
C VAL A 36 8.76 -13.51 17.43
N ARG A 37 9.84 -12.75 17.17
CA ARG A 37 9.91 -11.79 16.06
C ARG A 37 9.67 -12.44 14.70
N ALA A 38 10.05 -13.71 14.53
CA ALA A 38 9.80 -14.51 13.34
C ALA A 38 8.31 -14.61 12.97
N GLY A 39 7.44 -14.54 13.97
CA GLY A 39 5.99 -14.63 13.84
C GLY A 39 5.29 -13.29 13.91
N ASN A 40 6.01 -12.20 14.07
CA ASN A 40 5.45 -10.86 14.10
C ASN A 40 5.52 -10.28 12.68
N VAL A 41 4.37 -9.85 12.17
CA VAL A 41 4.18 -9.27 10.84
C VAL A 41 3.72 -7.83 11.03
N PHE A 42 4.37 -6.88 10.37
CA PHE A 42 3.98 -5.48 10.42
C PHE A 42 3.53 -5.01 9.05
N THR A 43 2.27 -4.59 8.94
CA THR A 43 1.77 -3.89 7.75
C THR A 43 1.62 -2.40 8.06
N THR A 44 2.28 -1.57 7.26
CA THR A 44 2.10 -0.11 7.32
C THR A 44 1.12 0.37 6.25
N HIS A 45 0.27 1.32 6.64
CA HIS A 45 -0.73 1.96 5.79
C HIS A 45 -0.41 3.44 5.54
N THR A 46 0.73 3.91 6.03
CA THR A 46 1.08 5.32 6.12
C THR A 46 2.12 5.69 5.05
N PRO A 47 1.73 6.50 4.04
CA PRO A 47 2.60 6.82 2.91
C PRO A 47 3.57 7.96 3.18
N VAL A 48 3.52 8.59 4.36
CA VAL A 48 4.37 9.73 4.76
C VAL A 48 4.83 9.58 6.20
N ALA A 49 6.12 9.76 6.47
CA ALA A 49 6.68 9.54 7.81
C ALA A 49 6.02 10.38 8.92
N ALA A 50 5.58 11.60 8.60
CA ALA A 50 4.87 12.48 9.53
C ALA A 50 3.49 11.94 9.97
N GLY A 51 2.97 10.90 9.32
CA GLY A 51 1.71 10.25 9.67
C GLY A 51 1.83 9.17 10.74
N PHE A 52 3.04 8.81 11.19
CA PHE A 52 3.23 7.80 12.22
C PHE A 52 2.95 8.34 13.63
N ASP A 53 2.50 7.43 14.51
CA ASP A 53 2.36 7.72 15.93
C ASP A 53 3.75 7.90 16.58
N VAL A 54 3.97 9.09 17.12
CA VAL A 54 5.22 9.48 17.79
C VAL A 54 4.90 10.02 19.18
N PHE A 55 5.64 9.54 20.17
CA PHE A 55 5.52 9.93 21.57
C PHE A 55 6.84 10.48 22.09
N SER A 56 6.83 11.24 23.20
CA SER A 56 8.10 11.61 23.84
C SER A 56 8.68 10.43 24.61
N ILE A 57 10.01 10.35 24.66
CA ILE A 57 10.72 9.33 25.43
C ILE A 57 10.39 9.46 26.93
N ASP A 58 10.17 10.67 27.44
CA ASP A 58 9.74 10.89 28.84
C ASP A 58 8.37 10.27 29.12
N MET A 59 7.44 10.35 28.17
CA MET A 59 6.14 9.69 28.28
C MET A 59 6.32 8.17 28.33
N LEU A 60 7.16 7.62 27.46
CA LEU A 60 7.48 6.19 27.49
C LEU A 60 8.09 5.79 28.84
N LYS A 61 9.11 6.51 29.32
CA LYS A 61 9.76 6.23 30.62
C LYS A 61 8.77 6.22 31.78
N LYS A 62 7.85 7.19 31.80
CA LYS A 62 6.81 7.31 32.83
C LYS A 62 5.90 6.09 32.89
N TYR A 63 5.48 5.54 31.75
CA TYR A 63 4.50 4.44 31.70
C TYR A 63 5.12 3.05 31.56
N ALA A 64 6.33 2.95 30.99
CA ALA A 64 7.00 1.68 30.71
C ALA A 64 8.06 1.30 31.76
N GLY A 65 8.42 2.16 32.72
CA GLY A 65 9.49 1.88 33.69
C GLY A 65 9.28 0.60 34.51
N ASP A 66 8.09 0.43 35.11
CA ASP A 66 7.73 -0.78 35.86
C ASP A 66 7.69 -2.02 34.95
N TYR A 67 7.24 -1.83 33.72
CA TYR A 67 7.16 -2.90 32.74
C TYR A 67 8.55 -3.35 32.28
N ALA A 68 9.47 -2.41 32.00
CA ALA A 68 10.87 -2.68 31.67
C ALA A 68 11.58 -3.46 32.79
N SER A 69 11.29 -3.12 34.06
CA SER A 69 11.81 -3.84 35.22
C SER A 69 11.36 -5.30 35.24
N ARG A 70 10.11 -5.60 34.86
CA ARG A 70 9.60 -6.98 34.71
C ARG A 70 10.27 -7.75 33.57
N LEU A 71 10.75 -7.04 32.55
CA LEU A 71 11.50 -7.61 31.43
C LEU A 71 13.00 -7.76 31.73
N ALA A 72 13.46 -7.29 32.91
CA ALA A 72 14.86 -7.21 33.28
C ALA A 72 15.73 -6.48 32.24
N VAL A 73 15.18 -5.43 31.61
CA VAL A 73 15.90 -4.56 30.66
C VAL A 73 15.75 -3.09 31.05
N PRO A 74 16.80 -2.26 30.87
CA PRO A 74 16.68 -0.81 31.03
C PRO A 74 15.62 -0.23 30.11
N VAL A 75 14.86 0.76 30.60
CA VAL A 75 13.82 1.42 29.79
C VAL A 75 14.42 2.16 28.59
N GLU A 76 15.67 2.59 28.70
CA GLU A 76 16.47 3.17 27.61
C GLU A 76 16.66 2.20 26.45
N GLU A 77 16.84 0.91 26.71
CA GLU A 77 16.97 -0.09 25.64
C GLU A 77 15.64 -0.31 24.91
N LEU A 78 14.51 -0.30 25.63
CA LEU A 78 13.18 -0.32 25.02
C LEU A 78 12.92 0.94 24.21
N ALA A 79 13.34 2.10 24.72
CA ALA A 79 13.20 3.39 24.06
C ALA A 79 13.99 3.43 22.75
N ALA A 80 15.20 2.84 22.73
CA ALA A 80 16.03 2.76 21.54
C ALA A 80 15.38 1.97 20.38
N LEU A 81 14.42 1.08 20.66
CA LEU A 81 13.67 0.37 19.61
C LEU A 81 12.80 1.31 18.77
N GLY A 82 12.37 2.45 19.32
CA GLY A 82 11.56 3.45 18.62
C GLY A 82 12.37 4.58 17.98
N GLN A 83 13.69 4.45 17.88
CA GLN A 83 14.60 5.51 17.40
C GLN A 83 15.47 5.01 16.24
N ALA A 84 15.61 5.79 15.16
CA ALA A 84 16.59 5.55 14.11
C ALA A 84 17.97 6.15 14.46
N ALA A 85 19.00 5.85 13.65
CA ALA A 85 20.31 6.45 13.82
C ALA A 85 20.23 7.98 13.65
N GLY A 86 20.72 8.75 14.63
CA GLY A 86 20.59 10.21 14.66
C GLY A 86 19.32 10.73 15.34
N ASP A 87 18.35 9.88 15.68
CA ASP A 87 17.11 10.30 16.37
C ASP A 87 17.31 10.50 17.88
N HIS A 88 18.43 10.06 18.46
CA HIS A 88 18.66 10.13 19.92
C HIS A 88 18.52 11.55 20.47
N ASP A 89 18.86 12.57 19.67
CA ASP A 89 18.79 13.98 20.06
C ASP A 89 17.38 14.57 19.96
N THR A 90 16.43 13.88 19.31
CA THR A 90 15.06 14.37 19.14
C THR A 90 14.19 14.18 20.38
N GLY A 91 14.54 13.23 21.25
CA GLY A 91 13.72 12.85 22.41
C GLY A 91 12.37 12.19 22.03
N LEU A 92 12.24 11.72 20.79
CA LEU A 92 11.01 11.11 20.25
C LEU A 92 11.11 9.58 20.16
N PHE A 93 9.95 8.93 20.26
CA PHE A 93 9.73 7.49 20.18
C PHE A 93 8.70 7.19 19.09
N ASN A 94 9.15 6.57 17.99
CA ASN A 94 8.30 6.26 16.84
C ASN A 94 7.80 4.81 16.90
N MET A 95 6.48 4.65 16.90
CA MET A 95 5.84 3.33 16.96
C MET A 95 6.10 2.45 15.73
N ALA A 96 6.30 3.06 14.55
CA ALA A 96 6.62 2.32 13.33
C ALA A 96 8.05 1.75 13.36
N TRP A 97 9.01 2.47 13.96
CA TRP A 97 10.37 1.95 14.20
C TRP A 97 10.36 0.78 15.16
N LEU A 98 9.58 0.89 16.25
CA LEU A 98 9.38 -0.22 17.18
C LEU A 98 8.81 -1.46 16.46
N ALA A 99 7.74 -1.27 15.68
CA ALA A 99 7.11 -2.37 14.93
C ALA A 99 8.09 -3.03 13.95
N ALA A 100 8.79 -2.23 13.14
CA ALA A 100 9.74 -2.73 12.15
C ALA A 100 10.88 -3.53 12.79
N ARG A 101 11.43 -3.09 13.93
CA ARG A 101 12.52 -3.82 14.60
C ARG A 101 12.07 -5.14 15.24
N LEU A 102 10.84 -5.18 15.75
CA LEU A 102 10.29 -6.36 16.43
C LEU A 102 9.56 -7.35 15.49
N CYS A 103 9.50 -7.05 14.19
CA CYS A 103 8.87 -7.90 13.17
C CYS A 103 9.88 -8.46 12.18
N ALA A 104 9.76 -9.74 11.86
CA ALA A 104 10.58 -10.38 10.83
C ALA A 104 10.01 -10.21 9.42
N THR A 105 8.82 -9.64 9.27
CA THR A 105 8.23 -9.26 7.97
C THR A 105 7.58 -7.89 8.07
N VAL A 106 7.87 -7.02 7.09
CA VAL A 106 7.28 -5.69 6.94
C VAL A 106 6.73 -5.55 5.53
N ASN A 107 5.50 -5.05 5.38
CA ASN A 107 4.91 -4.82 4.07
C ASN A 107 4.06 -3.55 3.99
N GLY A 108 4.02 -2.96 2.80
CA GLY A 108 3.02 -1.98 2.40
C GLY A 108 1.74 -2.64 1.87
N VAL A 109 0.82 -1.80 1.40
CA VAL A 109 -0.56 -2.17 1.04
C VAL A 109 -0.91 -2.01 -0.45
N SER A 110 0.10 -1.67 -1.23
CA SER A 110 0.15 -1.68 -2.70
C SER A 110 1.63 -1.72 -3.13
N ARG A 111 1.91 -2.03 -4.39
CA ARG A 111 3.27 -2.10 -4.93
C ARG A 111 4.01 -0.78 -4.80
N LEU A 112 3.40 0.31 -5.26
CA LEU A 112 3.97 1.66 -5.17
C LEU A 112 4.19 2.06 -3.70
N HIS A 113 3.26 1.72 -2.81
CA HIS A 113 3.44 1.99 -1.39
C HIS A 113 4.59 1.20 -0.76
N GLY A 114 4.83 -0.03 -1.20
CA GLY A 114 6.02 -0.79 -0.81
C GLY A 114 7.30 -0.05 -1.17
N GLU A 115 7.38 0.50 -2.39
CA GLU A 115 8.53 1.30 -2.86
C GLU A 115 8.72 2.59 -2.04
N VAL A 116 7.64 3.34 -1.80
CA VAL A 116 7.65 4.55 -0.95
C VAL A 116 8.09 4.20 0.48
N SER A 117 7.57 3.10 1.03
CA SER A 117 7.90 2.64 2.37
C SER A 117 9.37 2.27 2.49
N ARG A 118 10.00 1.69 1.47
CA ARG A 118 11.45 1.47 1.49
C ARG A 118 12.22 2.77 1.74
N GLY A 119 11.80 3.88 1.13
CA GLY A 119 12.38 5.21 1.35
C GLY A 119 12.20 5.69 2.79
N ILE A 120 11.00 5.50 3.33
CA ILE A 120 10.68 5.88 4.71
C ILE A 120 11.53 5.09 5.72
N PHE A 121 11.62 3.77 5.57
CA PHE A 121 12.32 2.89 6.52
C PHE A 121 13.84 2.77 6.25
N ALA A 122 14.37 3.43 5.21
CA ALA A 122 15.79 3.33 4.82
C ALA A 122 16.77 3.67 5.96
N GLY A 123 16.39 4.61 6.84
CA GLY A 123 17.21 4.99 8.01
C GLY A 123 17.46 3.85 9.01
N LEU A 124 16.69 2.75 8.96
CA LEU A 124 16.93 1.55 9.76
C LEU A 124 17.96 0.58 9.14
N TYR A 125 18.35 0.80 7.88
CA TYR A 125 19.20 -0.10 7.10
C TYR A 125 20.38 0.67 6.48
N PRO A 126 21.26 1.28 7.31
CA PRO A 126 22.38 2.07 6.81
C PRO A 126 23.30 1.25 5.90
N GLY A 127 23.68 1.82 4.76
CA GLY A 127 24.55 1.18 3.77
C GLY A 127 23.87 0.16 2.86
N TRP A 128 22.58 -0.14 3.06
CA TRP A 128 21.81 -1.01 2.15
C TRP A 128 21.26 -0.23 0.96
N PRO A 129 21.25 -0.82 -0.25
CA PRO A 129 20.58 -0.22 -1.40
C PRO A 129 19.08 -0.07 -1.13
N LEU A 130 18.48 1.03 -1.59
CA LEU A 130 17.07 1.33 -1.33
C LEU A 130 16.13 0.21 -1.80
N THR A 131 16.45 -0.43 -2.93
CA THR A 131 15.69 -1.54 -3.50
C THR A 131 15.74 -2.82 -2.64
N GLN A 132 16.71 -2.94 -1.74
CA GLN A 132 16.90 -4.07 -0.83
C GLN A 132 16.47 -3.79 0.62
N VAL A 133 15.99 -2.57 0.92
CA VAL A 133 15.28 -2.30 2.18
C VAL A 133 14.09 -3.27 2.28
N PRO A 134 13.96 -4.06 3.35
CA PRO A 134 13.13 -5.26 3.40
C PRO A 134 11.64 -4.94 3.68
N VAL A 135 11.09 -4.02 2.90
CA VAL A 135 9.65 -3.72 2.87
C VAL A 135 9.05 -4.29 1.59
N ALA A 136 8.19 -5.30 1.76
CA ALA A 136 7.42 -5.92 0.70
C ALA A 136 6.07 -5.19 0.48
N HIS A 137 5.14 -5.82 -0.23
CA HIS A 137 3.75 -5.37 -0.30
C HIS A 137 2.81 -6.56 -0.32
N VAL A 138 1.61 -6.37 0.22
CA VAL A 138 0.44 -7.19 -0.09
C VAL A 138 -0.68 -6.22 -0.44
N THR A 139 -1.13 -6.24 -1.69
CA THR A 139 -2.13 -5.28 -2.16
C THR A 139 -3.47 -5.52 -1.47
N ASN A 140 -4.08 -4.45 -0.95
CA ASN A 140 -5.40 -4.55 -0.34
C ASN A 140 -6.46 -5.13 -1.28
N GLY A 141 -7.53 -5.68 -0.69
CA GLY A 141 -8.72 -6.07 -1.40
C GLY A 141 -9.97 -5.74 -0.60
N VAL A 142 -11.12 -5.82 -1.27
CA VAL A 142 -12.43 -5.59 -0.65
C VAL A 142 -13.24 -6.88 -0.59
N HIS A 143 -14.03 -7.02 0.47
CA HIS A 143 -14.92 -8.17 0.62
C HIS A 143 -16.12 -7.98 -0.31
N VAL A 144 -16.03 -8.58 -1.49
CA VAL A 144 -16.97 -8.35 -2.61
C VAL A 144 -18.45 -8.49 -2.20
N PRO A 145 -18.87 -9.54 -1.45
CA PRO A 145 -20.27 -9.69 -1.02
C PRO A 145 -20.81 -8.60 -0.08
N SER A 146 -19.94 -7.76 0.49
CA SER A 146 -20.38 -6.61 1.30
C SER A 146 -20.69 -5.37 0.46
N TRP A 147 -20.28 -5.37 -0.81
CA TRP A 147 -20.28 -4.20 -1.68
C TRP A 147 -21.07 -4.40 -2.97
N ASP A 148 -21.47 -5.63 -3.34
CA ASP A 148 -22.35 -5.85 -4.47
C ASP A 148 -23.79 -5.37 -4.20
N SER A 149 -24.44 -4.94 -5.26
CA SER A 149 -25.88 -4.69 -5.26
C SER A 149 -26.65 -6.00 -5.39
N ALA A 150 -27.96 -5.97 -5.12
CA ALA A 150 -28.80 -7.15 -5.36
C ALA A 150 -28.80 -7.57 -6.83
N SER A 151 -28.82 -6.61 -7.77
CA SER A 151 -28.76 -6.87 -9.21
C SER A 151 -27.41 -7.44 -9.65
N SER A 152 -26.32 -6.92 -9.08
CA SER A 152 -24.99 -7.46 -9.31
C SER A 152 -24.85 -8.87 -8.73
N ASP A 153 -25.28 -9.11 -7.49
CA ASP A 153 -25.26 -10.46 -6.89
C ASP A 153 -26.08 -11.46 -7.71
N GLU A 154 -27.25 -11.07 -8.22
CA GLU A 154 -28.07 -11.90 -9.10
C GLU A 154 -27.35 -12.22 -10.42
N LEU A 155 -26.78 -11.21 -11.09
CA LEU A 155 -26.00 -11.40 -12.31
C LEU A 155 -24.85 -12.37 -12.07
N TRP A 156 -23.99 -12.08 -11.10
CA TRP A 156 -22.82 -12.90 -10.81
C TRP A 156 -23.21 -14.31 -10.33
N THR A 157 -24.34 -14.48 -9.63
CA THR A 157 -24.87 -15.79 -9.26
C THR A 157 -25.32 -16.57 -10.49
N CYS A 158 -25.98 -15.93 -11.45
CA CYS A 158 -26.44 -16.56 -12.68
C CYS A 158 -25.27 -17.11 -13.51
N ILE A 159 -24.19 -16.33 -13.65
CA ILE A 159 -23.08 -16.68 -14.55
C ILE A 159 -21.96 -17.49 -13.87
N CYS A 160 -21.76 -17.36 -12.55
CA CYS A 160 -20.66 -18.01 -11.82
C CYS A 160 -21.12 -18.93 -10.67
N GLY A 161 -22.42 -18.98 -10.37
CA GLY A 161 -22.96 -19.67 -9.19
C GLY A 161 -22.88 -18.84 -7.90
N LYS A 162 -23.63 -19.28 -6.87
CA LYS A 162 -23.72 -18.56 -5.59
C LYS A 162 -22.42 -18.62 -4.77
N ASP A 163 -21.66 -19.70 -4.95
CA ASP A 163 -20.42 -19.96 -4.21
C ASP A 163 -19.16 -19.34 -4.83
N ARG A 164 -19.31 -18.52 -5.88
CA ARG A 164 -18.20 -17.90 -6.65
C ARG A 164 -17.15 -17.15 -5.83
N TRP A 165 -17.52 -16.66 -4.64
CA TRP A 165 -16.62 -15.93 -3.73
C TRP A 165 -16.09 -16.80 -2.58
N LEU A 166 -16.33 -18.11 -2.58
CA LEU A 166 -15.81 -19.02 -1.55
C LEU A 166 -14.44 -19.56 -1.98
N GLY A 167 -13.44 -19.44 -1.10
CA GLY A 167 -12.09 -19.96 -1.34
C GLY A 167 -11.24 -19.09 -2.29
N VAL A 168 -10.36 -19.74 -3.05
CA VAL A 168 -9.49 -19.07 -4.02
C VAL A 168 -10.30 -18.71 -5.26
N VAL A 169 -10.34 -17.42 -5.59
CA VAL A 169 -11.10 -16.93 -6.74
C VAL A 169 -10.30 -17.22 -8.01
N THR A 170 -10.60 -18.32 -8.69
CA THR A 170 -10.08 -18.64 -10.02
C THR A 170 -11.23 -18.73 -11.02
N ASP A 171 -11.01 -18.24 -12.23
CA ASP A 171 -11.89 -18.46 -13.40
C ASP A 171 -13.23 -17.68 -13.46
N LEU A 172 -13.36 -16.56 -12.73
CA LEU A 172 -14.54 -15.68 -12.88
C LEU A 172 -14.48 -14.74 -14.09
N ARG A 173 -13.29 -14.55 -14.68
CA ARG A 173 -13.05 -13.62 -15.79
C ARG A 173 -13.86 -13.99 -17.02
N THR A 174 -13.74 -15.24 -17.44
CA THR A 174 -14.37 -15.78 -18.66
C THR A 174 -15.89 -15.63 -18.63
N ALA A 175 -16.52 -15.86 -17.49
CA ALA A 175 -17.98 -15.78 -17.33
C ALA A 175 -18.52 -14.37 -17.61
N ILE A 176 -17.85 -13.34 -17.08
CA ILE A 176 -18.21 -11.94 -17.38
C ILE A 176 -17.90 -11.61 -18.83
N ASP A 177 -16.78 -12.06 -19.38
CA ASP A 177 -16.41 -11.74 -20.76
C ASP A 177 -17.44 -12.27 -21.78
N CYS A 178 -18.17 -13.35 -21.45
CA CYS A 178 -19.23 -13.93 -22.29
C CYS A 178 -20.66 -13.39 -22.02
N THR A 179 -20.84 -12.46 -21.08
CA THR A 179 -22.17 -11.92 -20.73
C THR A 179 -22.69 -10.98 -21.83
N ASP A 180 -23.99 -10.90 -22.11
CA ASP A 180 -24.54 -9.95 -23.09
C ASP A 180 -24.38 -8.48 -22.63
N ASP A 181 -24.03 -7.57 -23.54
CA ASP A 181 -23.91 -6.13 -23.27
C ASP A 181 -25.20 -5.55 -22.68
N LYS A 182 -26.35 -6.01 -23.17
CA LYS A 182 -27.67 -5.56 -22.72
C LYS A 182 -27.88 -5.87 -21.23
N VAL A 183 -27.49 -7.07 -20.80
CA VAL A 183 -27.65 -7.50 -19.39
C VAL A 183 -26.82 -6.61 -18.46
N LEU A 184 -25.56 -6.33 -18.83
CA LEU A 184 -24.70 -5.45 -18.02
C LEU A 184 -25.25 -4.02 -17.97
N TRP A 185 -25.74 -3.51 -19.11
CA TRP A 185 -26.28 -2.15 -19.19
C TRP A 185 -27.60 -2.00 -18.41
N GLU A 186 -28.49 -2.98 -18.47
CA GLU A 186 -29.74 -3.01 -17.70
C GLU A 186 -29.46 -3.07 -16.19
N MET A 187 -28.53 -3.93 -15.76
CA MET A 187 -28.06 -3.98 -14.37
C MET A 187 -27.59 -2.60 -13.91
N LYS A 188 -26.70 -1.96 -14.69
CA LYS A 188 -26.14 -0.66 -14.31
C LYS A 188 -27.21 0.44 -14.26
N GLY A 189 -28.15 0.43 -15.20
CA GLY A 189 -29.29 1.35 -15.20
C GLY A 189 -30.19 1.21 -13.97
N ALA A 190 -30.45 -0.03 -13.53
CA ALA A 190 -31.23 -0.29 -12.31
C ALA A 190 -30.52 0.24 -11.06
N GLU A 191 -29.21 0.02 -10.95
CA GLU A 191 -28.39 0.52 -9.84
C GLU A 191 -28.33 2.05 -9.79
N ARG A 192 -28.18 2.71 -10.95
CA ARG A 192 -28.20 4.18 -11.03
C ARG A 192 -29.53 4.74 -10.55
N ARG A 193 -30.64 4.12 -10.95
CA ARG A 193 -31.99 4.51 -10.52
C ARG A 193 -32.16 4.38 -9.01
N ALA A 194 -31.74 3.26 -8.43
CA ALA A 194 -31.80 3.04 -6.99
C ALA A 194 -30.99 4.11 -6.22
N LEU A 195 -29.80 4.47 -6.71
CA LEU A 195 -28.98 5.52 -6.12
C LEU A 195 -29.65 6.90 -6.21
N VAL A 196 -30.21 7.28 -7.36
CA VAL A 196 -30.92 8.56 -7.51
C VAL A 196 -32.08 8.63 -6.52
N ASP A 197 -32.90 7.59 -6.42
CA ASP A 197 -34.01 7.55 -5.48
C ASP A 197 -33.54 7.63 -4.02
N TYR A 198 -32.45 6.96 -3.69
CA TYR A 198 -31.83 7.05 -2.36
C TYR A 198 -31.30 8.46 -2.06
N ALA A 199 -30.58 9.07 -3.01
CA ALA A 199 -30.01 10.40 -2.87
C ALA A 199 -31.12 11.45 -2.67
N ARG A 200 -32.20 11.39 -3.45
CA ARG A 200 -33.38 12.27 -3.28
C ARG A 200 -34.00 12.15 -1.88
N ARG A 201 -34.25 10.93 -1.41
CA ARG A 201 -34.80 10.69 -0.04
C ARG A 201 -33.86 11.21 1.03
N ARG A 202 -32.55 10.98 0.90
CA ARG A 202 -31.55 11.41 1.89
C ARG A 202 -31.43 12.93 1.90
N LEU A 203 -31.35 13.57 0.73
CA LEU A 203 -31.29 15.02 0.59
C LEU A 203 -32.54 15.69 1.16
N GLY A 204 -33.74 15.14 0.89
CA GLY A 204 -34.98 15.67 1.49
C GLY A 204 -34.94 15.66 3.02
N ARG A 205 -34.43 14.60 3.64
CA ARG A 205 -34.23 14.55 5.11
C ARG A 205 -33.17 15.55 5.58
N GLN A 206 -32.10 15.73 4.82
CA GLN A 206 -31.02 16.67 5.12
C GLN A 206 -31.52 18.12 5.10
N LEU A 207 -32.27 18.50 4.07
CA LEU A 207 -32.87 19.82 3.94
C LEU A 207 -33.91 20.09 5.03
N ALA A 208 -34.78 19.12 5.31
CA ALA A 208 -35.79 19.25 6.36
C ALA A 208 -35.19 19.50 7.77
N ARG A 209 -34.01 18.93 8.06
CA ARG A 209 -33.30 19.18 9.33
C ARG A 209 -32.64 20.56 9.40
N ARG A 210 -32.27 21.13 8.25
CA ARG A 210 -31.54 22.39 8.14
C ARG A 210 -32.44 23.60 7.92
N HIS A 211 -33.69 23.37 7.52
CA HIS A 211 -34.61 24.40 7.05
C HIS A 211 -34.64 25.62 7.98
N ARG A 212 -34.19 26.75 7.45
CA ARG A 212 -34.27 28.08 8.07
C ARG A 212 -35.22 28.96 7.27
N PRO A 213 -35.86 29.95 7.91
CA PRO A 213 -36.62 30.96 7.19
C PRO A 213 -35.75 31.64 6.12
N GLY A 214 -36.16 31.53 4.85
CA GLY A 214 -35.44 32.09 3.70
C GLY A 214 -34.60 31.10 2.88
N ASP A 215 -34.51 29.83 3.29
CA ASP A 215 -33.88 28.79 2.46
C ASP A 215 -34.69 28.58 1.16
N PRO A 216 -34.02 28.38 0.00
CA PRO A 216 -34.71 28.12 -1.25
C PRO A 216 -35.53 26.83 -1.16
N ASP A 217 -36.73 26.85 -1.73
CA ASP A 217 -37.54 25.64 -1.89
C ASP A 217 -36.89 24.77 -2.97
N ILE A 218 -36.33 23.64 -2.55
CA ILE A 218 -35.66 22.68 -3.44
C ILE A 218 -36.61 21.52 -3.65
N ASP A 219 -37.13 21.39 -4.87
CA ASP A 219 -37.91 20.24 -5.25
C ASP A 219 -37.00 19.02 -5.45
N VAL A 220 -36.85 18.24 -4.37
CA VAL A 220 -36.06 17.01 -4.35
C VAL A 220 -36.52 15.97 -5.36
N ALA A 221 -37.74 16.06 -5.91
CA ALA A 221 -38.22 15.12 -6.93
C ALA A 221 -37.51 15.32 -8.28
N HIS A 222 -37.01 16.53 -8.56
CA HIS A 222 -36.32 16.87 -9.82
C HIS A 222 -34.79 16.81 -9.70
N ILE A 223 -34.26 16.56 -8.50
CA ILE A 223 -32.82 16.43 -8.25
C ILE A 223 -32.29 15.11 -8.83
N LEU A 224 -31.25 15.19 -9.67
CA LEU A 224 -30.63 14.06 -10.39
C LEU A 224 -31.60 13.33 -11.34
N ASP A 225 -31.07 12.62 -12.32
CA ASP A 225 -31.82 11.83 -13.30
C ASP A 225 -31.16 10.44 -13.47
N PRO A 226 -31.93 9.34 -13.40
CA PRO A 226 -31.40 7.98 -13.55
C PRO A 226 -30.88 7.63 -14.95
N ASN A 227 -31.08 8.49 -15.96
CA ASN A 227 -30.58 8.32 -17.31
C ASN A 227 -29.31 9.13 -17.61
N VAL A 228 -28.86 9.94 -16.65
CA VAL A 228 -27.72 10.85 -16.79
C VAL A 228 -26.46 10.25 -16.20
N LEU A 229 -25.32 10.46 -16.86
CA LEU A 229 -24.00 10.03 -16.38
C LEU A 229 -23.75 10.55 -14.96
N THR A 230 -23.57 9.63 -14.01
CA THR A 230 -23.34 9.94 -12.60
C THR A 230 -21.89 9.76 -12.22
N LEU A 231 -21.19 10.89 -12.07
CA LEU A 231 -19.87 10.95 -11.46
C LEU A 231 -20.01 10.94 -9.94
N GLY A 232 -19.01 10.43 -9.24
CA GLY A 232 -18.99 10.61 -7.80
C GLY A 232 -17.67 10.31 -7.13
N PHE A 233 -17.53 10.85 -5.93
CA PHE A 233 -16.44 10.50 -5.03
C PHE A 233 -16.90 10.65 -3.59
N ALA A 234 -16.45 9.73 -2.74
CA ALA A 234 -16.64 9.85 -1.31
C ALA A 234 -15.45 9.35 -0.50
N ARG A 235 -14.87 10.25 0.29
CA ARG A 235 -13.67 9.98 1.10
C ARG A 235 -13.52 11.03 2.19
N ARG A 236 -12.50 10.85 3.04
CA ARG A 236 -12.06 11.88 3.97
C ARG A 236 -11.62 13.13 3.19
N PHE A 237 -12.04 14.30 3.65
CA PHE A 237 -11.66 15.59 3.08
C PHE A 237 -10.37 16.07 3.74
N THR A 238 -9.27 15.96 3.00
CA THR A 238 -7.91 16.37 3.41
C THR A 238 -7.16 16.90 2.20
N GLU A 239 -6.18 17.77 2.39
CA GLU A 239 -5.49 18.49 1.30
C GLU A 239 -4.87 17.55 0.24
N TYR A 240 -4.11 16.53 0.67
CA TYR A 240 -3.48 15.60 -0.28
C TYR A 240 -4.47 14.84 -1.15
N LYS A 241 -5.71 14.69 -0.67
CA LYS A 241 -6.73 13.93 -1.35
C LYS A 241 -7.36 14.70 -2.51
N ARG A 242 -7.17 16.03 -2.55
CA ARG A 242 -7.69 17.01 -3.50
C ARG A 242 -9.15 16.79 -3.94
N PRO A 243 -10.10 16.60 -2.99
CA PRO A 243 -11.51 16.49 -3.35
C PRO A 243 -12.06 17.80 -3.95
N ASP A 244 -11.35 18.92 -3.80
CA ASP A 244 -11.63 20.23 -4.40
C ASP A 244 -11.13 20.39 -5.84
N LEU A 245 -10.36 19.44 -6.41
CA LEU A 245 -9.66 19.68 -7.68
C LEU A 245 -10.61 20.17 -8.80
N LEU A 246 -11.77 19.55 -8.95
CA LEU A 246 -12.80 19.96 -9.91
C LEU A 246 -13.36 21.37 -9.66
N LEU A 247 -13.41 21.83 -8.41
CA LEU A 247 -13.90 23.16 -8.05
C LEU A 247 -12.91 24.28 -8.40
N ARG A 248 -11.63 23.95 -8.66
CA ARG A 248 -10.62 24.94 -9.03
C ARG A 248 -10.93 25.62 -10.37
N ASP A 249 -11.68 24.96 -11.23
CA ASP A 249 -12.31 25.57 -12.41
C ASP A 249 -13.82 25.32 -12.37
N ALA A 250 -14.48 26.00 -11.42
CA ALA A 250 -15.92 25.91 -11.22
C ALA A 250 -16.72 26.28 -12.49
N GLN A 251 -16.21 27.17 -13.34
CA GLN A 251 -16.90 27.58 -14.55
C GLN A 251 -16.92 26.47 -15.59
N ARG A 252 -15.77 25.81 -15.82
CA ARG A 252 -15.69 24.64 -16.70
C ARG A 252 -16.50 23.47 -16.16
N LEU A 253 -16.51 23.27 -14.84
CA LEU A 253 -17.38 22.28 -14.20
C LEU A 253 -18.87 22.59 -14.42
N LYS A 254 -19.30 23.85 -14.26
CA LYS A 254 -20.68 24.27 -14.57
C LYS A 254 -21.03 23.96 -16.03
N GLN A 255 -20.16 24.31 -16.96
CA GLN A 255 -20.37 24.02 -18.39
C GLN A 255 -20.57 22.52 -18.64
N LEU A 256 -19.71 21.68 -18.07
CA LEU A 256 -19.81 20.21 -18.17
C LEU A 256 -21.14 19.67 -17.61
N LEU A 257 -21.58 20.19 -16.46
CA LEU A 257 -22.83 19.76 -15.80
C LEU A 257 -24.09 20.27 -16.50
N SER A 258 -24.00 21.42 -17.18
CA SER A 258 -25.12 22.11 -17.83
C SER A 258 -25.34 21.73 -19.30
N ASP A 259 -24.48 20.87 -19.88
CA ASP A 259 -24.62 20.41 -21.26
C ASP A 259 -25.97 19.67 -21.44
N SER A 260 -26.83 20.20 -22.30
CA SER A 260 -28.16 19.62 -22.56
C SER A 260 -28.15 18.43 -23.50
N GLN A 261 -27.09 18.25 -24.29
CA GLN A 261 -26.92 17.11 -25.19
C GLN A 261 -26.26 15.94 -24.46
N HIS A 262 -25.30 16.24 -23.58
CA HIS A 262 -24.54 15.24 -22.83
C HIS A 262 -24.51 15.57 -21.34
N PRO A 263 -25.66 15.55 -20.65
CA PRO A 263 -25.75 16.00 -19.27
C PRO A 263 -24.84 15.19 -18.35
N VAL A 264 -24.35 15.82 -17.29
CA VAL A 264 -23.53 15.15 -16.27
C VAL A 264 -24.08 15.53 -14.90
N GLN A 265 -24.07 14.58 -13.97
CA GLN A 265 -24.42 14.82 -12.59
C GLN A 265 -23.33 14.30 -11.64
N LEU A 266 -23.27 14.87 -10.45
CA LEU A 266 -22.21 14.62 -9.49
C LEU A 266 -22.78 14.39 -8.09
N ILE A 267 -22.38 13.27 -7.47
CA ILE A 267 -22.65 13.01 -6.05
C ILE A 267 -21.34 13.05 -5.27
N VAL A 268 -21.29 13.92 -4.26
CA VAL A 268 -20.14 14.10 -3.37
C VAL A 268 -20.54 13.75 -1.95
N ALA A 269 -19.68 13.02 -1.23
CA ALA A 269 -19.88 12.77 0.20
C ALA A 269 -18.55 12.67 0.95
N GLY A 270 -18.53 13.03 2.23
CA GLY A 270 -17.33 12.86 3.04
C GLY A 270 -17.36 13.61 4.35
N LYS A 271 -16.25 13.46 5.10
CA LYS A 271 -16.04 14.09 6.40
C LYS A 271 -14.61 14.64 6.47
N ALA A 272 -14.46 15.78 7.13
CA ALA A 272 -13.16 16.31 7.53
C ALA A 272 -12.93 15.97 9.02
N HIS A 273 -11.65 15.91 9.43
CA HIS A 273 -11.36 15.78 10.85
C HIS A 273 -11.77 17.07 11.59
N PRO A 274 -12.26 17.03 12.84
CA PRO A 274 -12.67 18.23 13.57
C PRO A 274 -11.57 19.29 13.73
N ALA A 275 -10.31 18.86 13.76
CA ALA A 275 -9.13 19.74 13.80
C ALA A 275 -8.58 20.14 12.42
N ASP A 276 -9.12 19.61 11.32
CA ASP A 276 -8.64 19.90 9.95
C ASP A 276 -9.47 21.02 9.33
N VAL A 277 -9.05 22.26 9.61
CA VAL A 277 -9.71 23.48 9.11
C VAL A 277 -9.72 23.55 7.58
N GLN A 278 -8.65 23.10 6.93
CA GLN A 278 -8.58 23.08 5.46
C GLN A 278 -9.60 22.10 4.88
N GLY A 279 -9.68 20.89 5.42
CA GLY A 279 -10.69 19.91 5.03
C GLY A 279 -12.12 20.41 5.21
N GLN A 280 -12.40 21.14 6.30
CA GLN A 280 -13.69 21.79 6.54
C GLN A 280 -13.99 22.88 5.50
N GLY A 281 -12.99 23.69 5.13
CA GLY A 281 -13.12 24.68 4.07
C GLY A 281 -13.48 24.07 2.73
N ILE A 282 -12.89 22.91 2.38
CA ILE A 282 -13.25 22.20 1.13
C ILE A 282 -14.69 21.69 1.17
N ILE A 283 -15.16 21.17 2.31
CA ILE A 283 -16.58 20.79 2.46
C ILE A 283 -17.49 22.01 2.24
N GLN A 284 -17.15 23.16 2.83
CA GLN A 284 -17.91 24.38 2.65
C GLN A 284 -17.99 24.80 1.17
N GLN A 285 -16.89 24.73 0.43
CA GLN A 285 -16.87 25.03 -1.01
C GLN A 285 -17.83 24.12 -1.79
N TRP A 286 -17.83 22.82 -1.51
CA TRP A 286 -18.76 21.88 -2.16
C TRP A 286 -20.22 22.14 -1.79
N VAL A 287 -20.52 22.46 -0.54
CA VAL A 287 -21.87 22.81 -0.11
C VAL A 287 -22.35 24.05 -0.84
N LEU A 288 -21.53 25.10 -0.91
CA LEU A 288 -21.86 26.34 -1.64
C LEU A 288 -22.05 26.08 -3.14
N PHE A 289 -21.15 25.32 -3.77
CA PHE A 289 -21.25 24.98 -5.19
C PHE A 289 -22.52 24.16 -5.49
N SER A 290 -22.86 23.18 -4.64
CA SER A 290 -24.08 22.37 -4.81
C SER A 290 -25.38 23.17 -4.63
N ALA A 291 -25.32 24.32 -3.98
CA ALA A 291 -26.48 25.21 -3.79
C ALA A 291 -26.65 26.22 -4.93
N ASP A 292 -25.67 26.34 -5.84
CA ASP A 292 -25.71 27.29 -6.95
C ASP A 292 -26.86 26.95 -7.92
N PRO A 293 -27.76 27.91 -8.24
CA PRO A 293 -28.90 27.69 -9.11
C PRO A 293 -28.59 27.07 -10.48
N GLU A 294 -27.38 27.30 -11.02
CA GLU A 294 -26.96 26.75 -12.32
C GLU A 294 -26.72 25.23 -12.28
N VAL A 295 -26.44 24.65 -11.10
CA VAL A 295 -26.03 23.24 -10.97
C VAL A 295 -26.77 22.46 -9.87
N ARG A 296 -27.58 23.13 -9.04
CA ARG A 296 -28.25 22.52 -7.87
C ARG A 296 -29.12 21.30 -8.17
N GLU A 297 -29.57 21.13 -9.41
CA GLU A 297 -30.33 19.95 -9.84
C GLU A 297 -29.44 18.76 -10.24
N ARG A 298 -28.15 19.02 -10.49
CA ARG A 298 -27.17 18.03 -10.98
C ARG A 298 -26.09 17.69 -9.96
N VAL A 299 -25.91 18.50 -8.91
CA VAL A 299 -24.85 18.30 -7.91
C VAL A 299 -25.45 18.11 -6.53
N VAL A 300 -25.14 16.98 -5.89
CA VAL A 300 -25.62 16.68 -4.54
C VAL A 300 -24.46 16.42 -3.60
N PHE A 301 -24.42 17.17 -2.50
CA PHE A 301 -23.56 16.88 -1.36
C PHE A 301 -24.35 16.11 -0.28
N LEU A 302 -23.97 14.85 -0.03
CA LEU A 302 -24.60 14.00 0.98
C LEU A 302 -23.77 13.98 2.27
N GLU A 303 -24.39 14.43 3.36
CA GLU A 303 -23.77 14.47 4.69
C GLU A 303 -23.63 13.09 5.34
N ASP A 304 -22.81 13.06 6.39
CA ASP A 304 -22.62 11.89 7.26
C ASP A 304 -22.20 10.63 6.51
N TYR A 305 -21.15 10.74 5.70
CA TYR A 305 -20.53 9.57 5.06
C TYR A 305 -20.13 8.50 6.08
N ASP A 306 -20.70 7.32 5.89
CA ASP A 306 -20.53 6.13 6.71
C ASP A 306 -20.60 4.88 5.81
N LEU A 307 -20.59 3.69 6.42
CA LEU A 307 -20.62 2.43 5.68
C LEU A 307 -21.92 2.26 4.87
N ALA A 308 -23.07 2.67 5.43
CA ALA A 308 -24.36 2.54 4.77
C ALA A 308 -24.46 3.45 3.54
N LEU A 309 -24.03 4.71 3.66
CA LEU A 309 -23.96 5.61 2.51
C LEU A 309 -22.96 5.09 1.48
N ALA A 310 -21.79 4.60 1.91
CA ALA A 310 -20.81 4.03 1.00
C ALA A 310 -21.38 2.89 0.16
N GLN A 311 -22.17 1.98 0.76
CA GLN A 311 -22.82 0.89 0.06
C GLN A 311 -23.77 1.38 -1.04
N GLU A 312 -24.53 2.46 -0.81
CA GLU A 312 -25.43 2.99 -1.85
C GLU A 312 -24.65 3.67 -2.99
N LEU A 313 -23.62 4.44 -2.65
CA LEU A 313 -22.80 5.15 -3.64
C LEU A 313 -22.07 4.21 -4.60
N VAL A 314 -21.40 3.18 -4.08
CA VAL A 314 -20.59 2.25 -4.89
C VAL A 314 -21.41 1.33 -5.78
N LYS A 315 -22.72 1.24 -5.57
CA LYS A 315 -23.64 0.51 -6.46
C LYS A 315 -24.01 1.38 -7.66
N GLY A 316 -24.44 2.62 -7.43
CA GLY A 316 -25.06 3.42 -8.48
C GLY A 316 -24.16 4.38 -9.26
N ILE A 317 -22.99 4.78 -8.73
CA ILE A 317 -22.08 5.69 -9.44
C ILE A 317 -21.54 5.02 -10.71
N ASP A 318 -21.45 5.77 -11.81
CA ASP A 318 -20.91 5.29 -13.09
C ASP A 318 -19.38 5.43 -13.15
N VAL A 319 -18.86 6.57 -12.71
CA VAL A 319 -17.42 6.84 -12.65
C VAL A 319 -17.04 7.35 -11.27
N TRP A 320 -16.18 6.58 -10.61
CA TRP A 320 -15.58 6.95 -9.34
C TRP A 320 -14.31 7.78 -9.59
N ILE A 321 -14.30 9.02 -9.12
CA ILE A 321 -13.19 9.95 -9.31
C ILE A 321 -12.29 9.97 -8.07
N ASN A 322 -10.99 9.84 -8.27
CA ASN A 322 -10.00 9.96 -7.19
C ASN A 322 -8.78 10.76 -7.68
N THR A 323 -8.47 11.86 -7.00
CA THR A 323 -7.42 12.81 -7.42
C THR A 323 -6.31 12.99 -6.36
N PRO A 324 -5.82 11.94 -5.67
CA PRO A 324 -4.76 12.12 -4.66
C PRO A 324 -3.49 12.72 -5.28
N ARG A 325 -2.72 13.46 -4.48
CA ARG A 325 -1.33 13.82 -4.81
C ARG A 325 -0.48 12.56 -4.72
N ARG A 326 0.19 12.20 -5.82
CA ARG A 326 1.15 11.10 -5.85
C ARG A 326 2.42 11.49 -5.06
N PRO A 327 3.03 10.61 -4.25
CA PRO A 327 2.65 9.23 -3.93
C PRO A 327 1.97 9.10 -2.55
N TRP A 328 1.02 9.99 -2.23
CA TRP A 328 0.46 10.14 -0.87
C TRP A 328 -0.81 9.30 -0.63
N GLU A 329 -1.26 8.50 -1.59
CA GLU A 329 -2.26 7.45 -1.36
C GLU A 329 -1.59 6.08 -1.28
N ALA A 330 -1.58 5.46 -0.09
CA ALA A 330 -0.97 4.14 0.10
C ALA A 330 -1.65 3.04 -0.73
N CYS A 331 -2.98 3.12 -0.90
CA CYS A 331 -3.73 2.16 -1.71
C CYS A 331 -5.03 2.80 -2.21
N GLY A 332 -6.04 2.95 -1.33
CA GLY A 332 -7.34 3.52 -1.67
C GLY A 332 -8.37 2.47 -2.11
N THR A 333 -9.03 1.81 -1.14
CA THR A 333 -9.96 0.70 -1.41
C THR A 333 -11.33 1.14 -1.94
N SER A 334 -11.68 2.43 -1.92
CA SER A 334 -13.00 2.89 -2.38
C SER A 334 -13.24 2.61 -3.86
N GLY A 335 -12.20 2.78 -4.70
CA GLY A 335 -12.28 2.47 -6.14
C GLY A 335 -12.40 0.98 -6.44
N MET A 336 -12.02 0.10 -5.51
CA MET A 336 -12.18 -1.36 -5.67
C MET A 336 -13.63 -1.80 -5.45
N LYS A 337 -14.38 -1.08 -4.61
CA LYS A 337 -15.77 -1.45 -4.22
C LYS A 337 -16.76 -1.31 -5.35
N ILE A 338 -16.51 -0.40 -6.29
CA ILE A 338 -17.41 -0.12 -7.41
C ILE A 338 -17.29 -1.17 -8.53
N LEU A 339 -16.18 -1.93 -8.56
CA LEU A 339 -15.84 -2.85 -9.64
C LEU A 339 -16.91 -3.93 -9.84
N VAL A 340 -17.40 -4.54 -8.75
CA VAL A 340 -18.40 -5.60 -8.82
C VAL A 340 -19.74 -5.12 -9.38
N ASN A 341 -20.03 -3.81 -9.24
CA ASN A 341 -21.24 -3.13 -9.69
C ASN A 341 -21.09 -2.44 -11.05
N GLY A 342 -20.07 -2.81 -11.83
CA GLY A 342 -19.87 -2.28 -13.18
C GLY A 342 -19.56 -0.79 -13.26
N GLY A 343 -19.18 -0.13 -12.15
CA GLY A 343 -18.66 1.24 -12.25
C GLY A 343 -17.19 1.27 -12.64
N LEU A 344 -16.79 2.40 -13.19
CA LEU A 344 -15.45 2.65 -13.73
C LEU A 344 -14.68 3.61 -12.83
N ASN A 345 -13.36 3.64 -12.97
CA ASN A 345 -12.49 4.54 -12.21
C ASN A 345 -11.80 5.54 -13.14
N LEU A 346 -11.71 6.79 -12.66
CA LEU A 346 -10.87 7.85 -13.23
C LEU A 346 -9.99 8.39 -12.10
N SER A 347 -8.69 8.09 -12.16
CA SER A 347 -7.80 8.44 -11.07
C SER A 347 -6.38 8.76 -11.49
N VAL A 348 -5.67 9.48 -10.62
CA VAL A 348 -4.20 9.61 -10.69
C VAL A 348 -3.56 8.23 -10.53
N LEU A 349 -2.43 7.98 -11.21
CA LEU A 349 -1.62 6.77 -11.07
C LEU A 349 -0.89 6.71 -9.71
N ASP A 350 -1.67 6.57 -8.65
CA ASP A 350 -1.23 6.45 -7.26
C ASP A 350 -1.97 5.32 -6.54
N GLY A 351 -1.43 4.86 -5.41
CA GLY A 351 -1.98 3.75 -4.63
C GLY A 351 -2.25 2.50 -5.47
N TRP A 352 -3.46 1.94 -5.35
CA TRP A 352 -3.85 0.75 -6.09
C TRP A 352 -4.01 0.99 -7.59
N TRP A 353 -4.35 2.20 -8.00
CA TRP A 353 -4.62 2.49 -9.41
C TRP A 353 -3.34 2.44 -10.24
N ALA A 354 -2.19 2.76 -9.65
CA ALA A 354 -0.88 2.64 -10.28
C ALA A 354 -0.55 1.20 -10.75
N GLU A 355 -1.10 0.18 -10.10
CA GLU A 355 -0.89 -1.23 -10.47
C GLU A 355 -2.11 -1.88 -11.16
N ALA A 356 -3.30 -1.28 -11.01
CA ALA A 356 -4.54 -1.77 -11.60
C ALA A 356 -4.82 -1.22 -13.01
N TYR A 357 -4.30 -0.03 -13.32
CA TYR A 357 -4.69 0.72 -14.50
C TYR A 357 -4.28 0.01 -15.80
N ASP A 358 -5.26 -0.10 -16.69
CA ASP A 358 -5.12 -0.43 -18.10
C ASP A 358 -6.15 0.42 -18.88
N PRO A 359 -5.86 0.91 -20.11
CA PRO A 359 -6.80 1.72 -20.88
C PRO A 359 -8.16 1.04 -21.15
N ALA A 360 -8.24 -0.29 -21.06
CA ALA A 360 -9.48 -1.03 -21.22
C ALA A 360 -10.36 -1.05 -19.97
N VAL A 361 -9.87 -0.66 -18.78
CA VAL A 361 -10.61 -0.80 -17.50
C VAL A 361 -10.99 0.53 -16.84
N GLY A 362 -10.52 1.66 -17.37
CA GLY A 362 -10.81 2.99 -16.83
C GLY A 362 -9.93 4.06 -17.44
N TRP A 363 -9.69 5.12 -16.68
CA TRP A 363 -8.89 6.27 -17.12
C TRP A 363 -7.85 6.67 -16.08
N ALA A 364 -6.73 7.22 -16.56
CA ALA A 364 -5.63 7.67 -15.73
C ALA A 364 -5.30 9.15 -15.96
N ILE A 365 -5.14 9.89 -14.87
CA ILE A 365 -4.51 11.21 -14.87
C ILE A 365 -3.00 10.97 -14.73
N GLN A 366 -2.24 11.36 -15.75
CA GLN A 366 -0.81 11.11 -15.83
C GLN A 366 -0.02 11.98 -14.85
N GLU A 367 1.13 11.47 -14.43
CA GLU A 367 2.12 12.27 -13.72
C GLU A 367 2.83 13.22 -14.69
N VAL A 368 3.09 14.42 -14.22
CA VAL A 368 3.78 15.46 -14.99
C VAL A 368 4.88 16.07 -14.14
N ALA A 369 6.00 16.43 -14.77
CA ALA A 369 7.08 17.15 -14.10
C ALA A 369 6.67 18.62 -13.85
N GLY A 370 7.29 19.26 -12.85
CA GLY A 370 7.03 20.66 -12.51
C GLY A 370 6.85 20.91 -11.02
N SER A 371 6.57 22.17 -10.65
CA SER A 371 6.22 22.56 -9.27
C SER A 371 4.89 21.93 -8.84
N ALA A 372 4.58 21.92 -7.54
CA ALA A 372 3.31 21.38 -7.04
C ALA A 372 2.09 22.07 -7.69
N GLU A 373 2.14 23.39 -7.85
CA GLU A 373 1.08 24.20 -8.44
C GLU A 373 0.93 23.92 -9.94
N SER A 374 2.05 23.86 -10.66
CA SER A 374 2.05 23.53 -12.09
C SER A 374 1.53 22.11 -12.33
N ARG A 375 1.90 21.15 -11.47
CA ARG A 375 1.37 19.77 -11.53
C ARG A 375 -0.13 19.75 -11.27
N ASP A 376 -0.61 20.43 -10.24
CA ASP A 376 -2.05 20.49 -9.93
C ASP A 376 -2.85 21.10 -11.10
N ALA A 377 -2.36 22.17 -11.73
CA ALA A 377 -3.01 22.81 -12.89
C ALA A 377 -3.04 21.89 -14.12
N ASN A 378 -1.92 21.25 -14.45
CA ASN A 378 -1.87 20.28 -15.56
C ASN A 378 -2.78 19.07 -15.30
N GLN A 379 -2.86 18.59 -14.06
CA GLN A 379 -3.73 17.47 -13.71
C GLN A 379 -5.21 17.87 -13.73
N LEU A 380 -5.55 19.12 -13.42
CA LEU A 380 -6.88 19.68 -13.62
C LEU A 380 -7.26 19.67 -15.11
N ASP A 381 -6.37 20.15 -15.97
CA ASP A 381 -6.59 20.17 -17.42
C ASP A 381 -6.73 18.77 -18.01
N GLN A 382 -5.92 17.81 -17.56
CA GLN A 382 -6.07 16.41 -17.93
C GLN A 382 -7.40 15.82 -17.46
N LEU A 383 -7.80 16.07 -16.21
CA LEU A 383 -9.05 15.57 -15.64
C LEU A 383 -10.25 16.03 -16.48
N PHE A 384 -10.35 17.34 -16.75
CA PHE A 384 -11.42 17.84 -17.61
C PHE A 384 -11.30 17.35 -19.05
N GLY A 385 -10.09 17.32 -19.62
CA GLY A 385 -9.87 16.82 -20.97
C GLY A 385 -10.35 15.38 -21.16
N ILE A 386 -10.07 14.49 -20.19
CA ILE A 386 -10.56 13.11 -20.17
C ILE A 386 -12.09 13.09 -20.04
N LEU A 387 -12.65 13.89 -19.14
CA LEU A 387 -14.11 13.95 -18.95
C LEU A 387 -14.82 14.39 -20.24
N GLU A 388 -14.38 15.49 -20.84
CA GLU A 388 -15.01 16.13 -22.00
C GLU A 388 -14.83 15.36 -23.30
N ARG A 389 -13.65 14.73 -23.51
CA ARG A 389 -13.30 14.13 -24.80
C ARG A 389 -13.48 12.62 -24.83
N GLU A 390 -13.49 11.97 -23.67
CA GLU A 390 -13.55 10.51 -23.60
C GLU A 390 -14.74 10.03 -22.78
N VAL A 391 -14.83 10.39 -21.49
CA VAL A 391 -15.81 9.81 -20.56
C VAL A 391 -17.24 10.16 -20.99
N VAL A 392 -17.53 11.45 -21.13
CA VAL A 392 -18.87 11.94 -21.44
C VAL A 392 -19.32 11.49 -22.83
N PRO A 393 -18.54 11.68 -23.92
CA PRO A 393 -18.94 11.21 -25.24
C PRO A 393 -19.12 9.69 -25.31
N MET A 394 -18.25 8.91 -24.66
CA MET A 394 -18.37 7.45 -24.63
C MET A 394 -19.63 7.00 -23.89
N PHE A 395 -19.96 7.68 -22.78
CA PHE A 395 -21.20 7.39 -22.07
C PHE A 395 -22.42 7.70 -22.91
N TYR A 396 -22.41 8.61 -23.90
CA TYR A 396 -23.61 8.96 -24.68
C TYR A 396 -23.63 8.41 -26.11
N ALA A 397 -22.53 7.83 -26.59
CA ALA A 397 -22.46 7.15 -27.89
C ALA A 397 -23.27 5.84 -27.85
N ARG A 398 -24.56 5.91 -28.19
CA ARG A 398 -25.52 4.80 -28.19
C ARG A 398 -25.62 4.16 -29.58
N ASP A 399 -25.72 2.84 -29.62
CA ASP A 399 -26.09 2.10 -30.83
C ASP A 399 -27.61 2.13 -31.09
N ALA A 400 -28.07 1.41 -32.12
CA ALA A 400 -29.48 1.31 -32.48
C ALA A 400 -30.37 0.67 -31.38
N SER A 401 -29.78 -0.07 -30.44
CA SER A 401 -30.45 -0.68 -29.30
C SER A 401 -30.43 0.21 -28.05
N GLY A 402 -29.83 1.40 -28.13
CA GLY A 402 -29.69 2.30 -26.99
C GLY A 402 -28.58 1.88 -26.01
N ILE A 403 -27.57 1.12 -26.47
CA ILE A 403 -26.47 0.62 -25.64
C ILE A 403 -25.16 1.33 -26.04
N PRO A 404 -24.36 1.84 -25.09
CA PRO A 404 -23.01 2.30 -25.38
C PRO A 404 -22.02 1.15 -25.41
N ALA A 405 -21.87 0.50 -26.57
CA ALA A 405 -21.00 -0.68 -26.72
C ALA A 405 -19.57 -0.47 -26.17
N THR A 406 -18.93 0.65 -26.49
CA THR A 406 -17.57 0.95 -25.99
C THR A 406 -17.50 1.13 -24.48
N TRP A 407 -18.53 1.76 -23.88
CA TRP A 407 -18.63 1.90 -22.42
C TRP A 407 -18.83 0.54 -21.76
N VAL A 408 -19.75 -0.28 -22.29
CA VAL A 408 -20.06 -1.60 -21.75
C VAL A 408 -18.87 -2.54 -21.88
N ALA A 409 -18.10 -2.47 -22.98
CA ALA A 409 -16.85 -3.21 -23.13
C ALA A 409 -15.83 -2.84 -22.03
N ARG A 410 -15.70 -1.55 -21.69
CA ARG A 410 -14.82 -1.09 -20.61
C ARG A 410 -15.32 -1.51 -19.23
N MET A 411 -16.63 -1.43 -19.00
CA MET A 411 -17.28 -1.93 -17.79
C MET A 411 -17.02 -3.44 -17.61
N ARG A 412 -17.22 -4.23 -18.67
CA ARG A 412 -16.94 -5.66 -18.70
C ARG A 412 -15.50 -5.97 -18.36
N ALA A 413 -14.54 -5.30 -19.00
CA ALA A 413 -13.13 -5.51 -18.74
C ALA A 413 -12.73 -5.13 -17.31
N SER A 414 -13.30 -4.05 -16.76
CA SER A 414 -13.13 -3.67 -15.35
C SER A 414 -13.67 -4.75 -14.41
N MET A 415 -14.92 -5.18 -14.62
CA MET A 415 -15.57 -6.21 -13.83
C MET A 415 -14.80 -7.54 -13.86
N SER A 416 -14.46 -8.03 -15.06
CA SER A 416 -13.81 -9.33 -15.24
C SER A 416 -12.40 -9.33 -14.67
N ARG A 417 -11.58 -8.34 -15.02
CA ARG A 417 -10.15 -8.34 -14.67
C ARG A 417 -9.90 -7.92 -13.23
N LEU A 418 -10.58 -6.87 -12.76
CA LEU A 418 -10.24 -6.21 -11.51
C LEU A 418 -11.03 -6.74 -10.30
N THR A 419 -12.30 -7.13 -10.44
CA THR A 419 -13.10 -7.60 -9.28
C THR A 419 -12.48 -8.81 -8.57
N PRO A 420 -12.06 -9.88 -9.28
CA PRO A 420 -11.40 -11.03 -8.65
C PRO A 420 -10.04 -10.64 -8.05
N GLU A 421 -9.28 -9.83 -8.79
CA GLU A 421 -7.93 -9.42 -8.42
C GLU A 421 -7.96 -8.61 -7.13
N PHE A 422 -8.79 -7.57 -7.03
CA PHE A 422 -8.85 -6.68 -5.87
C PHE A 422 -9.86 -7.15 -4.80
N SER A 423 -10.05 -8.46 -4.69
CA SER A 423 -10.87 -9.10 -3.66
C SER A 423 -10.08 -9.36 -2.37
N THR A 424 -10.77 -9.38 -1.24
CA THR A 424 -10.20 -9.82 0.04
C THR A 424 -9.78 -11.30 -0.02
N ASN A 425 -10.42 -12.14 -0.83
CA ASN A 425 -10.02 -13.54 -1.05
C ASN A 425 -8.58 -13.64 -1.56
N ARG A 426 -8.27 -12.91 -2.64
CA ARG A 426 -6.90 -12.80 -3.17
C ARG A 426 -5.95 -12.29 -2.10
N MET A 427 -6.28 -11.16 -1.48
CA MET A 427 -5.41 -10.50 -0.48
C MET A 427 -5.08 -11.44 0.69
N VAL A 428 -6.08 -12.13 1.26
CA VAL A 428 -5.88 -13.06 2.37
C VAL A 428 -5.09 -14.29 1.93
N HIS A 429 -5.35 -14.80 0.72
CA HIS A 429 -4.56 -15.90 0.16
C HIS A 429 -3.07 -15.53 0.04
N ASP A 430 -2.76 -14.33 -0.45
CA ASP A 430 -1.38 -13.85 -0.57
C ASP A 430 -0.72 -13.70 0.81
N TYR A 431 -1.42 -13.12 1.78
CA TYR A 431 -0.93 -13.09 3.17
C TYR A 431 -0.67 -14.49 3.72
N VAL A 432 -1.57 -15.45 3.51
CA VAL A 432 -1.39 -16.82 3.99
C VAL A 432 -0.15 -17.46 3.36
N ARG A 433 -0.03 -17.38 2.03
CA ARG A 433 1.04 -18.04 1.27
C ARG A 433 2.40 -17.39 1.48
N GLU A 434 2.47 -16.07 1.37
CA GLU A 434 3.73 -15.34 1.27
C GLU A 434 4.24 -14.85 2.63
N VAL A 435 3.34 -14.69 3.60
CA VAL A 435 3.66 -14.09 4.89
C VAL A 435 3.45 -15.06 6.05
N TYR A 436 2.23 -15.56 6.25
CA TYR A 436 1.87 -16.28 7.48
C TYR A 436 2.45 -17.69 7.53
N LEU A 437 2.37 -18.49 6.46
CA LEU A 437 2.95 -19.84 6.46
C LEU A 437 4.49 -19.80 6.61
N PRO A 438 5.23 -18.95 5.87
CA PRO A 438 6.68 -18.80 6.09
C PRO A 438 7.04 -18.31 7.50
N ALA A 439 6.26 -17.37 8.07
CA ALA A 439 6.47 -16.88 9.43
C ALA A 439 6.22 -17.98 10.47
N ALA A 440 5.12 -18.73 10.35
CA ALA A 440 4.78 -19.83 11.24
C ALA A 440 5.85 -20.93 11.24
N ALA A 441 6.34 -21.31 10.05
CA ALA A 441 7.43 -22.29 9.92
C ALA A 441 8.72 -21.82 10.60
N LEU A 442 9.05 -20.53 10.48
CA LEU A 442 10.24 -19.97 11.11
C LEU A 442 10.12 -19.88 12.64
N VAL A 443 8.95 -19.48 13.16
CA VAL A 443 8.66 -19.51 14.61
C VAL A 443 8.83 -20.92 15.16
N ALA A 444 8.26 -21.92 14.48
CA ALA A 444 8.38 -23.31 14.91
C ALA A 444 9.85 -23.71 15.04
N ARG A 445 10.68 -23.42 14.02
CA ARG A 445 12.12 -23.73 14.02
C ARG A 445 12.89 -23.01 15.14
N ARG A 446 12.56 -21.74 15.44
CA ARG A 446 13.23 -20.98 16.52
C ARG A 446 12.80 -21.40 17.93
N GLY A 447 11.54 -21.82 18.08
CA GLY A 447 10.95 -22.24 19.35
C GLY A 447 11.24 -23.70 19.73
N LEU A 448 11.85 -24.51 18.85
CA LEU A 448 12.26 -25.87 19.15
C LEU A 448 13.13 -25.94 20.43
N GLU A 449 13.00 -27.06 21.16
CA GLU A 449 13.79 -27.35 22.35
C GLU A 449 13.77 -26.22 23.40
N GLY A 450 12.62 -25.57 23.58
CA GLY A 450 12.46 -24.50 24.57
C GLY A 450 13.11 -23.17 24.19
N GLY A 451 13.35 -22.91 22.90
CA GLY A 451 13.92 -21.65 22.41
C GLY A 451 15.42 -21.70 22.10
N ARG A 452 16.00 -22.90 21.94
CA ARG A 452 17.43 -23.06 21.60
C ARG A 452 17.84 -22.28 20.35
N GLY A 453 17.01 -22.28 19.32
CA GLY A 453 17.27 -21.51 18.09
C GLY A 453 17.31 -20.00 18.34
N ALA A 454 16.53 -19.51 19.30
CA ALA A 454 16.53 -18.10 19.67
C ALA A 454 17.78 -17.71 20.46
N VAL A 455 18.25 -18.56 21.37
CA VAL A 455 19.53 -18.38 22.08
C VAL A 455 20.71 -18.38 21.10
N GLN A 456 20.70 -19.30 20.13
CA GLN A 456 21.72 -19.32 19.06
C GLN A 456 21.75 -18.02 18.27
N LEU A 457 20.58 -17.48 17.89
CA LEU A 457 20.48 -16.21 17.18
C LEU A 457 20.95 -15.02 18.02
N ALA A 458 20.63 -15.00 19.32
CA ALA A 458 21.09 -13.96 20.22
C ALA A 458 22.62 -13.96 20.39
N ASN A 459 23.24 -15.15 20.49
CA ASN A 459 24.69 -15.27 20.52
C ASN A 459 25.33 -14.89 19.17
N TRP A 460 24.72 -15.33 18.06
CA TRP A 460 25.15 -14.97 16.70
C TRP A 460 25.15 -13.46 16.47
N GLU A 461 24.09 -12.76 16.87
CA GLU A 461 24.03 -11.30 16.80
C GLU A 461 25.13 -10.65 17.64
N ARG A 462 25.31 -11.11 18.90
CA ARG A 462 26.32 -10.58 19.82
C ARG A 462 27.73 -10.70 19.23
N GLU A 463 28.07 -11.89 18.76
CA GLU A 463 29.38 -12.19 18.15
C GLU A 463 29.61 -11.32 16.91
N LEU A 464 28.63 -11.22 16.01
CA LEU A 464 28.76 -10.35 14.85
C LEU A 464 28.96 -8.89 15.26
N ARG A 465 28.15 -8.34 16.17
CA ARG A 465 28.28 -6.94 16.61
C ARG A 465 29.62 -6.63 17.29
N SER A 466 30.15 -7.57 18.06
CA SER A 466 31.43 -7.38 18.77
C SER A 466 32.64 -7.37 17.83
N HIS A 467 32.57 -8.08 16.70
CA HIS A 467 33.72 -8.33 15.84
C HIS A 467 33.56 -7.78 14.40
N TRP A 468 32.41 -7.18 14.05
CA TRP A 468 32.11 -6.72 12.68
C TRP A 468 33.16 -5.75 12.11
N GLU A 469 33.68 -4.87 12.96
CA GLU A 469 34.67 -3.86 12.54
C GLU A 469 36.01 -4.50 12.15
N GLN A 470 36.32 -5.70 12.66
CA GLN A 470 37.53 -6.44 12.32
C GLN A 470 37.50 -7.04 10.90
N ILE A 471 36.33 -7.05 10.23
CA ILE A 471 36.22 -7.60 8.88
C ILE A 471 36.91 -6.65 7.89
N HIS A 472 37.78 -7.17 7.03
CA HIS A 472 38.40 -6.41 5.96
C HIS A 472 38.23 -7.11 4.62
N LEU A 473 37.75 -6.36 3.62
CA LEU A 473 37.63 -6.83 2.25
C LEU A 473 38.71 -6.10 1.44
N ALA A 474 39.61 -6.86 0.84
CA ALA A 474 40.65 -6.35 -0.04
C ALA A 474 40.37 -6.83 -1.47
N PRO A 475 40.21 -5.92 -2.45
CA PRO A 475 40.10 -6.31 -3.84
C PRO A 475 41.35 -7.09 -4.26
N CYS A 476 41.16 -8.23 -4.91
CA CYS A 476 42.27 -8.96 -5.50
C CYS A 476 42.58 -8.34 -6.87
N PRO A 477 43.86 -8.07 -7.22
CA PRO A 477 44.20 -7.75 -8.60
C PRO A 477 43.72 -8.88 -9.52
N PRO A 478 43.29 -8.57 -10.77
CA PRO A 478 42.71 -9.56 -11.67
C PRO A 478 43.67 -10.74 -11.87
N GLY A 479 43.28 -11.91 -11.38
CA GLY A 479 43.99 -13.17 -11.59
C GLY A 479 43.61 -13.73 -12.95
N GLY A 480 44.59 -13.89 -13.85
CA GLY A 480 44.36 -14.30 -15.23
C GLY A 480 43.74 -15.69 -15.36
N ASP A 481 42.44 -15.75 -15.59
CA ASP A 481 41.70 -16.92 -16.09
C ASP A 481 41.63 -16.94 -17.64
N GLY A 482 42.20 -15.93 -18.30
CA GLY A 482 42.15 -15.73 -19.75
C GLY A 482 40.80 -15.25 -20.29
N THR A 483 39.74 -15.22 -19.48
CA THR A 483 38.39 -14.74 -19.86
C THR A 483 38.09 -13.34 -19.35
N GLY A 484 38.78 -12.91 -18.28
CA GLY A 484 38.64 -11.60 -17.66
C GLY A 484 37.28 -11.38 -17.00
N ARG A 485 36.57 -12.44 -16.58
CA ARG A 485 35.19 -12.37 -16.03
C ARG A 485 35.04 -12.99 -14.64
N LYS A 486 36.11 -13.53 -14.07
CA LYS A 486 36.15 -13.99 -12.69
C LYS A 486 36.46 -12.83 -11.75
N VAL A 487 35.58 -12.58 -10.78
CA VAL A 487 35.79 -11.62 -9.70
C VAL A 487 36.24 -12.37 -8.46
N SER A 488 37.38 -11.97 -7.90
CA SER A 488 37.93 -12.53 -6.67
C SER A 488 38.17 -11.44 -5.62
N VAL A 489 37.81 -11.71 -4.37
CA VAL A 489 38.01 -10.79 -3.24
C VAL A 489 38.67 -11.54 -2.08
N SER A 490 39.67 -10.92 -1.46
CA SER A 490 40.28 -11.46 -0.23
C SER A 490 39.53 -10.89 0.97
N VAL A 491 39.02 -11.77 1.83
CA VAL A 491 38.22 -11.39 3.00
C VAL A 491 38.90 -11.90 4.26
N TYR A 492 39.18 -10.99 5.17
CA TYR A 492 39.72 -11.26 6.51
C TYR A 492 38.59 -11.05 7.50
N LEU A 493 38.25 -12.06 8.29
CA LEU A 493 37.04 -12.07 9.11
C LEU A 493 37.28 -11.73 10.59
N GLY A 494 38.52 -11.48 11.00
CA GLY A 494 38.86 -11.30 12.41
C GLY A 494 38.48 -12.55 13.22
N ASP A 495 37.70 -12.37 14.27
CA ASP A 495 37.22 -13.48 15.12
C ASP A 495 35.88 -14.07 14.65
N ILE A 496 35.30 -13.61 13.54
CA ILE A 496 33.99 -14.10 13.06
C ILE A 496 34.14 -15.41 12.30
N HIS A 497 33.33 -16.42 12.67
CA HIS A 497 33.30 -17.68 11.94
C HIS A 497 32.77 -17.49 10.50
N PRO A 498 33.41 -18.06 9.47
CA PRO A 498 33.08 -17.77 8.06
C PRO A 498 31.68 -18.23 7.62
N ASP A 499 31.04 -19.14 8.35
CA ASP A 499 29.65 -19.54 8.06
C ASP A 499 28.59 -18.57 8.61
N MET A 500 28.99 -17.57 9.41
CA MET A 500 28.10 -16.54 9.97
C MET A 500 27.88 -15.36 9.02
N VAL A 501 28.51 -15.37 7.85
CA VAL A 501 28.53 -14.29 6.87
C VAL A 501 28.30 -14.83 5.46
N ASP A 502 27.82 -13.97 4.58
CA ASP A 502 27.71 -14.20 3.15
C ASP A 502 28.48 -13.11 2.41
N VAL A 503 29.48 -13.51 1.62
CA VAL A 503 30.18 -12.58 0.73
C VAL A 503 29.45 -12.60 -0.60
N GLN A 504 29.00 -11.43 -1.05
CA GLN A 504 28.14 -11.27 -2.21
C GLN A 504 28.78 -10.32 -3.21
N LEU A 505 28.58 -10.59 -4.50
CA LEU A 505 28.86 -9.64 -5.56
C LEU A 505 27.55 -8.92 -5.92
N TYR A 506 27.53 -7.60 -5.80
CA TYR A 506 26.34 -6.79 -6.02
C TYR A 506 26.57 -5.75 -7.12
N ALA A 507 25.57 -5.49 -7.95
CA ALA A 507 25.57 -4.36 -8.88
C ALA A 507 24.16 -3.77 -8.97
N GLU A 508 24.07 -2.43 -8.96
CA GLU A 508 22.79 -1.73 -9.11
C GLU A 508 22.14 -1.99 -10.47
N ALA A 509 20.86 -1.58 -10.62
CA ALA A 509 20.19 -1.69 -11.91
C ALA A 509 20.82 -0.69 -12.91
N ALA A 510 21.12 -1.16 -14.11
CA ALA A 510 21.75 -0.37 -15.18
C ALA A 510 20.99 -0.59 -16.50
N GLY A 511 20.11 0.36 -16.84
CA GLY A 511 19.26 0.27 -18.03
C GLY A 511 18.37 -0.97 -18.04
N PRO A 512 18.35 -1.79 -19.11
CA PRO A 512 17.57 -3.02 -19.16
C PRO A 512 18.11 -4.15 -18.28
N ALA A 513 19.35 -4.06 -17.80
CA ALA A 513 19.90 -5.01 -16.86
C ALA A 513 19.43 -4.67 -15.44
N GLY A 514 18.65 -5.57 -14.82
CA GLY A 514 18.15 -5.41 -13.45
C GLY A 514 19.25 -5.45 -12.38
N THR A 515 18.88 -5.30 -11.11
CA THR A 515 19.84 -5.47 -10.00
C THR A 515 20.47 -6.88 -10.03
N PHE A 516 21.77 -6.97 -9.79
CA PHE A 516 22.50 -8.22 -9.66
C PHE A 516 22.94 -8.41 -8.21
N CYS A 517 22.75 -9.62 -7.65
CA CYS A 517 23.24 -9.98 -6.34
C CYS A 517 23.38 -11.50 -6.24
N GLU A 518 24.61 -11.99 -6.13
CA GLU A 518 24.90 -13.42 -6.00
C GLU A 518 25.96 -13.67 -4.92
N SER A 519 25.83 -14.80 -4.21
CA SER A 519 26.83 -15.24 -3.24
C SER A 519 28.09 -15.72 -3.95
N MET A 520 29.25 -15.30 -3.46
CA MET A 520 30.56 -15.72 -3.96
C MET A 520 30.99 -17.03 -3.27
N GLU A 521 31.67 -17.91 -4.00
CA GLU A 521 32.15 -19.18 -3.48
C GLU A 521 33.40 -18.98 -2.62
N ARG A 522 33.39 -19.52 -1.40
CA ARG A 522 34.56 -19.51 -0.51
C ARG A 522 35.60 -20.52 -1.01
N SER A 523 36.77 -20.02 -1.40
CA SER A 523 37.93 -20.79 -1.83
C SER A 523 38.87 -21.10 -0.64
N LEU A 524 40.12 -21.45 -0.94
CA LEU A 524 41.13 -21.83 0.06
C LEU A 524 41.48 -20.68 1.03
N PRO A 525 41.92 -21.01 2.26
CA PRO A 525 42.43 -20.02 3.20
C PRO A 525 43.63 -19.25 2.61
N ILE A 526 43.73 -17.97 2.94
CA ILE A 526 44.85 -17.10 2.54
C ILE A 526 46.09 -17.50 3.36
N PRO A 527 47.21 -17.89 2.72
CA PRO A 527 48.42 -18.26 3.44
C PRO A 527 48.91 -17.16 4.39
N GLY A 528 49.22 -17.53 5.64
CA GLY A 528 49.69 -16.59 6.67
C GLY A 528 48.59 -15.80 7.39
N SER A 529 47.32 -15.95 7.00
CA SER A 529 46.18 -15.39 7.73
C SER A 529 45.57 -16.42 8.67
N SER A 530 45.18 -16.00 9.88
CA SER A 530 44.49 -16.87 10.85
C SER A 530 43.01 -17.12 10.51
N ASN A 531 42.35 -16.16 9.85
CA ASN A 531 40.93 -16.25 9.46
C ASN A 531 40.64 -15.44 8.19
N GLY A 532 41.42 -15.71 7.13
CA GLY A 532 41.27 -15.06 5.82
C GLY A 532 41.02 -16.07 4.71
N TYR A 533 40.13 -15.74 3.78
CA TYR A 533 39.74 -16.59 2.65
C TYR A 533 39.61 -15.77 1.37
N THR A 534 39.86 -16.41 0.23
CA THR A 534 39.50 -15.84 -1.07
C THR A 534 38.07 -16.25 -1.43
N TYR A 535 37.26 -15.31 -1.89
CA TYR A 535 35.91 -15.56 -2.40
C TYR A 535 35.87 -15.24 -3.89
N GLU A 536 35.21 -16.09 -4.67
CA GLU A 536 35.26 -16.02 -6.12
C GLU A 536 33.87 -16.21 -6.75
N LEU A 537 33.60 -15.48 -7.83
CA LEU A 537 32.40 -15.66 -8.65
C LEU A 537 32.72 -15.36 -10.11
N THR A 538 32.28 -16.23 -11.02
CA THR A 538 32.36 -16.00 -12.46
C THR A 538 31.04 -15.39 -12.94
N VAL A 539 31.09 -14.16 -13.45
CA VAL A 539 29.88 -13.47 -13.93
C VAL A 539 29.65 -13.73 -15.43
N ALA A 540 28.38 -13.89 -15.80
CA ALA A 540 27.98 -14.00 -17.20
C ALA A 540 28.29 -12.70 -17.98
N PRO A 541 28.51 -12.78 -19.31
CA PRO A 541 28.64 -11.60 -20.15
C PRO A 541 27.34 -10.77 -20.15
N GLY A 542 27.45 -9.44 -20.18
CA GLY A 542 26.29 -8.53 -20.30
C GLY A 542 26.36 -7.24 -19.48
N ARG A 543 27.22 -7.21 -18.44
CA ARG A 543 27.49 -6.02 -17.62
C ARG A 543 29.00 -5.76 -17.51
N ASP A 544 29.39 -4.50 -17.30
CA ASP A 544 30.79 -4.15 -17.06
C ASP A 544 31.22 -4.65 -15.67
N LEU A 545 32.44 -5.18 -15.54
CA LEU A 545 32.96 -5.60 -14.24
C LEU A 545 33.09 -4.44 -13.26
N ALA A 546 33.27 -3.21 -13.76
CA ALA A 546 33.33 -2.01 -12.93
C ALA A 546 32.00 -1.70 -12.21
N ASP A 547 30.87 -2.24 -12.68
CA ASP A 547 29.56 -2.03 -12.07
C ASP A 547 29.36 -2.90 -10.81
N PHE A 548 30.24 -3.87 -10.57
CA PHE A 548 30.10 -4.82 -9.46
C PHE A 548 30.95 -4.41 -8.26
N THR A 549 30.34 -4.45 -7.09
CA THR A 549 31.00 -4.19 -5.81
C THR A 549 30.78 -5.39 -4.89
N PRO A 550 31.86 -6.06 -4.45
CA PRO A 550 31.77 -7.07 -3.41
C PRO A 550 31.30 -6.47 -2.09
N ARG A 551 30.51 -7.23 -1.35
CA ARG A 551 30.07 -6.89 0.00
C ARG A 551 30.01 -8.12 0.88
N ILE A 552 29.91 -7.90 2.18
CA ILE A 552 29.64 -8.94 3.16
C ILE A 552 28.42 -8.56 3.99
N VAL A 553 27.58 -9.56 4.25
CA VAL A 553 26.35 -9.43 5.06
C VAL A 553 26.26 -10.59 6.05
N PRO A 554 25.56 -10.43 7.19
CA PRO A 554 25.29 -11.53 8.10
C PRO A 554 24.54 -12.68 7.42
N ARG A 555 24.85 -13.91 7.84
CA ARG A 555 24.18 -15.14 7.39
C ARG A 555 23.87 -16.05 8.56
N HIS A 556 22.63 -16.48 8.65
CA HIS A 556 22.21 -17.54 9.57
C HIS A 556 20.95 -18.23 9.04
N ALA A 557 20.88 -19.57 9.09
CA ALA A 557 19.77 -20.35 8.51
C ALA A 557 18.40 -20.11 9.18
N LEU A 558 18.39 -19.45 10.35
CA LEU A 558 17.21 -19.06 11.09
C LEU A 558 16.95 -17.55 11.08
N ALA A 559 17.78 -16.71 10.43
CA ALA A 559 17.61 -15.25 10.40
C ALA A 559 17.19 -14.75 9.00
N ARG A 560 16.48 -13.62 8.96
CA ARG A 560 16.09 -12.87 7.75
C ARG A 560 16.90 -11.58 7.70
N VAL A 561 17.95 -11.55 6.91
CA VAL A 561 18.82 -10.39 6.70
C VAL A 561 18.37 -9.68 5.41
N PRO A 562 18.26 -8.34 5.36
CA PRO A 562 18.66 -7.38 6.40
C PRO A 562 17.65 -7.12 7.50
N ASN A 563 16.42 -7.64 7.40
CA ASN A 563 15.32 -7.22 8.27
C ASN A 563 15.63 -7.39 9.76
N GLU A 564 16.37 -8.43 10.11
CA GLU A 564 16.62 -8.78 11.50
C GLU A 564 17.97 -8.35 12.06
N LEU A 565 18.95 -8.15 11.19
CA LEU A 565 20.28 -7.63 11.49
C LEU A 565 20.83 -6.93 10.25
N ALA A 566 20.83 -5.60 10.27
CA ALA A 566 21.14 -4.76 9.10
C ALA A 566 22.64 -4.46 8.91
N LEU A 567 23.54 -5.27 9.49
CA LEU A 567 24.97 -5.09 9.27
C LEU A 567 25.32 -5.34 7.80
N ILE A 568 26.22 -4.53 7.24
CA ILE A 568 26.73 -4.65 5.88
C ILE A 568 28.11 -4.01 5.83
N LYS A 569 29.02 -4.57 5.04
CA LYS A 569 30.32 -3.95 4.77
C LYS A 569 30.66 -4.12 3.30
N TRP A 570 30.96 -3.01 2.64
CA TRP A 570 31.32 -2.99 1.23
C TRP A 570 32.85 -3.08 1.08
N ALA A 571 33.31 -3.68 -0.01
CA ALA A 571 34.70 -3.51 -0.42
C ALA A 571 34.91 -2.03 -0.77
N MET A 572 35.89 -1.40 -0.11
CA MET A 572 36.29 -0.01 -0.38
C MET A 572 37.37 0.05 -1.45
#